data_AF-A0AAJ1MDJ9-F1
#
_entry.id   AF-A0AAJ1MDJ9-F1
#
_cell.length_a   1.000
_cell.length_b   1.000
_cell.length_c   1.000
_cell.angle_alpha   90.00
_cell.angle_beta   90.00
_cell.angle_gamma   90.00
#
_symmetry.space_group_name_H-M   'P 1'
#
loop_
_entity.id
_entity.type
_entity.pdbx_description
1 polymer ?
#
loop_
_entity_poly.entity_id
_entity_poly.type
_entity_poly.pdbx_seq_one_letter_code
_entity_poly.pdbx_strand_id
1 'polypeptide(L)'
;MDLSASFTRALLSGFDRAYADLVRAATRSTGSREEAGDLVHDTWLRLAEHARSAPAEAADLAGAANPSQMPRDATAYLAVMAQHMALDAHRRRQRHARYLGEAAVHEQLAPSHAPDVADSVMYRQALAVLESALHSLPERCRAAFIAHRVQGERQPEIAERLGVSLNTVERDLIQASACIEDALHRWRGTRHGSAVARHAGRRRSLAALLGVAGFGLGGSLGWQQWRHYRDTHVQWQAGWSSLRGQQVRHGLPDGSSLLLDALSSAQVEYFATRRVVQLTQGAAFFEVERDEDRPFTVQAGGVRVTVLGTRFGVELATGAQGQERVTVQVESGRVRVQSDADGGRFYELSAGQGLRMEGTVATQTRGDAGQAASWRHGELVFADATLGEALARLSRYAPFDLQATPEAARLPLSGRVRIANAHAWVRALPHALPVQVRRQADGGLLVAAAG
;
A
#
# COMPACT_ATOMS: atom_id res chain seq x y z
N MET A 1 6.40 -3.77 -28.20
CA MET A 1 5.51 -4.56 -29.08
C MET A 1 6.21 -4.54 -30.43
N ASP A 2 6.96 -5.58 -30.76
CA ASP A 2 7.78 -5.60 -31.99
C ASP A 2 6.92 -6.05 -33.18
N LEU A 3 6.03 -5.15 -33.60
CA LEU A 3 5.27 -5.31 -34.84
C LEU A 3 6.07 -4.72 -36.00
N SER A 4 6.22 -5.51 -37.07
CA SER A 4 6.81 -5.04 -38.33
C SER A 4 6.06 -3.81 -38.85
N ALA A 5 6.80 -2.81 -39.36
CA ALA A 5 6.21 -1.59 -39.93
C ALA A 5 5.29 -1.87 -41.12
N SER A 6 5.56 -2.92 -41.91
CA SER A 6 4.68 -3.34 -43.02
C SER A 6 3.37 -3.92 -42.49
N PHE A 7 3.42 -4.67 -41.39
CA PHE A 7 2.26 -5.23 -40.72
C PHE A 7 1.40 -4.14 -40.07
N THR A 8 2.02 -3.16 -39.40
CA THR A 8 1.31 -2.02 -38.81
C THR A 8 0.63 -1.16 -39.88
N ARG A 9 1.27 -0.93 -41.04
CA ARG A 9 0.63 -0.24 -42.17
C ARG A 9 -0.55 -1.00 -42.77
N ALA A 10 -0.46 -2.33 -42.86
CA ALA A 10 -1.57 -3.18 -43.31
C ALA A 10 -2.75 -3.18 -42.32
N LEU A 11 -2.49 -3.11 -41.01
CA LEU A 11 -3.53 -2.95 -40.00
C LEU A 11 -4.21 -1.58 -40.08
N LEU A 12 -3.45 -0.51 -40.32
CA LEU A 12 -3.99 0.85 -40.49
C LEU A 12 -4.91 0.97 -41.71
N SER A 13 -4.57 0.34 -42.84
CA SER A 13 -5.40 0.37 -44.05
C SER A 13 -6.70 -0.45 -43.93
N GLY A 14 -6.74 -1.42 -43.02
CA GLY A 14 -7.94 -2.19 -42.67
C GLY A 14 -8.82 -1.53 -41.60
N PHE A 15 -8.30 -0.52 -40.89
CA PHE A 15 -8.92 0.04 -39.69
C PHE A 15 -10.25 0.74 -39.96
N ASP A 16 -10.34 1.49 -41.06
CA ASP A 16 -11.55 2.24 -41.42
C ASP A 16 -12.74 1.30 -41.66
N ARG A 17 -12.49 0.16 -42.32
CA ARG A 17 -13.50 -0.89 -42.55
C ARG A 17 -13.88 -1.65 -41.27
N ALA A 18 -12.95 -1.79 -40.33
CA ALA A 18 -13.18 -2.52 -39.07
C ALA A 18 -13.67 -1.61 -37.92
N TYR A 19 -13.65 -0.29 -38.09
CA TYR A 19 -13.90 0.68 -37.02
C TYR A 19 -15.24 0.47 -36.32
N ALA A 20 -16.31 0.31 -37.10
CA ALA A 20 -17.65 0.10 -36.56
C ALA A 20 -17.77 -1.20 -35.74
N ASP A 21 -17.10 -2.27 -36.17
CA ASP A 21 -17.09 -3.54 -35.46
C ASP A 21 -16.23 -3.51 -34.20
N LEU A 22 -15.11 -2.79 -34.23
CA LEU A 22 -14.26 -2.59 -33.06
C LEU A 22 -14.97 -1.76 -31.99
N VAL A 23 -15.67 -0.69 -32.38
CA VAL A 23 -16.50 0.10 -31.46
C VAL A 23 -17.62 -0.75 -30.88
N ARG A 24 -18.32 -1.56 -31.69
CA ARG A 24 -19.35 -2.50 -31.19
C ARG A 24 -18.79 -3.53 -30.21
N ALA A 25 -17.62 -4.09 -30.50
CA ALA A 25 -16.96 -5.06 -29.62
C ALA A 25 -16.49 -4.42 -28.30
N ALA A 26 -15.86 -3.25 -28.37
CA ALA A 26 -15.43 -2.48 -27.20
C ALA A 26 -16.62 -1.98 -26.37
N THR A 27 -17.75 -1.62 -26.99
CA THR A 27 -18.96 -1.20 -26.26
C THR A 27 -19.49 -2.31 -25.35
N ARG A 28 -19.37 -3.59 -25.75
CA ARG A 28 -19.77 -4.72 -24.92
C ARG A 28 -18.94 -4.88 -23.65
N SER A 29 -17.69 -4.39 -23.65
CA SER A 29 -16.79 -4.47 -22.49
C SER A 29 -16.70 -3.14 -21.71
N THR A 30 -16.93 -1.99 -22.34
CA THR A 30 -16.91 -0.67 -21.69
C THR A 30 -18.28 -0.24 -21.16
N GLY A 31 -19.38 -0.74 -21.73
CA GLY A 31 -20.75 -0.35 -21.39
C GLY A 31 -21.19 1.01 -21.97
N SER A 32 -20.28 1.77 -22.59
CA SER A 32 -20.55 3.07 -23.23
C SER A 32 -19.97 3.11 -24.65
N ARG A 33 -20.80 3.54 -25.60
CA ARG A 33 -20.45 3.63 -27.02
C ARG A 33 -19.49 4.79 -27.32
N GLU A 34 -19.63 5.89 -26.60
CA GLU A 34 -18.78 7.08 -26.75
C GLU A 34 -17.34 6.77 -26.32
N GLU A 35 -17.18 6.19 -25.12
CA GLU A 35 -15.87 5.76 -24.61
C GLU A 35 -15.24 4.64 -25.45
N ALA A 36 -16.07 3.76 -26.03
CA ALA A 36 -15.58 2.76 -26.97
C ALA A 36 -15.04 3.40 -28.25
N GLY A 37 -15.62 4.52 -28.70
CA GLY A 37 -15.13 5.31 -29.83
C GLY A 37 -13.75 5.91 -29.56
N ASP A 38 -13.59 6.54 -28.40
CA ASP A 38 -12.31 7.17 -27.99
C ASP A 38 -11.18 6.15 -27.88
N LEU A 39 -11.44 4.99 -27.28
CA LEU A 39 -10.44 3.93 -27.15
C LEU A 39 -9.99 3.37 -28.50
N VAL A 40 -10.92 3.18 -29.43
CA VAL A 40 -10.61 2.73 -30.79
C VAL A 40 -9.82 3.81 -31.52
N HIS A 41 -10.15 5.09 -31.34
CA HIS A 41 -9.40 6.21 -31.93
C HIS A 41 -7.95 6.30 -31.40
N ASP A 42 -7.75 6.17 -30.08
CA ASP A 42 -6.42 6.15 -29.45
C ASP A 42 -5.56 4.97 -29.95
N THR A 43 -6.20 3.84 -30.23
CA THR A 43 -5.54 2.66 -30.81
C THR A 43 -4.98 2.98 -32.19
N TRP A 44 -5.79 3.66 -33.02
CA TRP A 44 -5.37 4.09 -34.34
C TRP A 44 -4.20 5.07 -34.28
N LEU A 45 -4.26 6.07 -33.37
CA LEU A 45 -3.19 7.05 -33.19
C LEU A 45 -1.86 6.38 -32.85
N ARG A 46 -1.86 5.42 -31.93
CA ARG A 46 -0.64 4.68 -31.53
C ARG A 46 -0.08 3.81 -32.64
N LEU A 47 -0.95 3.14 -33.41
CA LEU A 47 -0.52 2.38 -34.59
C LEU A 47 0.04 3.31 -35.67
N ALA A 48 -0.56 4.47 -35.86
CA ALA A 48 -0.10 5.48 -36.81
C ALA A 48 1.23 6.10 -36.40
N GLU A 49 1.45 6.36 -35.10
CA GLU A 49 2.74 6.81 -34.57
C GLU A 49 3.83 5.76 -34.74
N HIS A 50 3.53 4.49 -34.46
CA HIS A 50 4.47 3.39 -34.67
C HIS A 50 4.82 3.18 -36.15
N ALA A 51 3.85 3.40 -37.05
CA ALA A 51 4.11 3.35 -38.48
C ALA A 51 4.96 4.53 -38.97
N ARG A 52 4.86 5.71 -38.32
CA ARG A 52 5.62 6.92 -38.63
C ARG A 52 7.05 6.89 -38.07
N SER A 53 7.29 6.22 -36.94
CA SER A 53 8.61 6.16 -36.29
C SER A 53 9.54 5.06 -36.83
N ALA A 54 9.06 4.23 -37.78
CA ALA A 54 9.89 3.22 -38.44
C ALA A 54 10.75 3.82 -39.57
N PRO A 55 12.07 3.54 -39.63
CA PRO A 55 12.99 4.15 -40.60
C PRO A 55 12.65 3.79 -42.06
N ALA A 56 12.82 4.77 -42.95
CA ALA A 56 12.42 4.71 -44.37
C ALA A 56 13.17 3.66 -45.20
N GLU A 57 14.37 3.25 -44.80
CA GLU A 57 15.20 2.27 -45.56
C GLU A 57 14.64 0.84 -45.56
N ALA A 58 13.71 0.52 -44.65
CA ALA A 58 12.97 -0.75 -44.71
C ALA A 58 11.83 -0.76 -45.74
N ALA A 59 11.56 0.37 -46.41
CA ALA A 59 10.48 0.50 -47.39
C ALA A 59 10.86 -0.05 -48.78
N ASP A 60 12.12 0.04 -49.20
CA ASP A 60 12.52 -0.32 -50.57
C ASP A 60 12.87 -1.81 -50.75
N LEU A 61 13.21 -2.54 -49.68
CA LEU A 61 13.39 -4.00 -49.73
C LEU A 61 12.08 -4.79 -49.57
N ALA A 62 10.97 -4.11 -49.25
CA ALA A 62 9.65 -4.72 -49.03
C ALA A 62 8.66 -4.43 -50.19
N GLY A 63 9.16 -4.10 -51.38
CA GLY A 63 8.40 -3.82 -52.61
C GLY A 63 7.62 -5.00 -53.22
N ALA A 64 7.42 -6.10 -52.49
CA ALA A 64 6.56 -7.19 -52.91
C ALA A 64 5.89 -7.85 -51.70
N ALA A 65 5.05 -7.11 -50.97
CA ALA A 65 4.10 -7.75 -50.07
C ALA A 65 3.08 -8.53 -50.93
N ASN A 66 3.28 -9.85 -51.01
CA ASN A 66 2.40 -10.80 -51.67
C ASN A 66 0.95 -10.61 -51.17
N PRO A 67 -0.05 -10.33 -52.04
CA PRO A 67 -1.46 -10.18 -51.64
C PRO A 67 -2.05 -11.41 -50.94
N SER A 68 -1.36 -12.55 -51.03
CA SER A 68 -1.66 -13.83 -50.40
C SER A 68 -1.18 -13.98 -48.94
N GLN A 69 -0.47 -12.99 -48.39
CA GLN A 69 -0.05 -12.94 -46.97
C GLN A 69 -0.83 -11.90 -46.14
N MET A 70 -1.98 -11.42 -46.60
CA MET A 70 -2.94 -10.79 -45.68
C MET A 70 -3.48 -11.88 -44.73
N PRO A 71 -3.30 -11.76 -43.39
CA PRO A 71 -3.94 -12.68 -42.48
C PRO A 71 -5.45 -12.55 -42.67
N ARG A 72 -6.12 -13.67 -42.97
CA ARG A 72 -7.58 -13.74 -43.14
C ARG A 72 -8.36 -13.24 -41.90
N ASP A 73 -7.68 -13.00 -40.78
CA ASP A 73 -8.25 -12.58 -39.49
C ASP A 73 -7.55 -11.34 -38.88
N ALA A 74 -7.19 -10.34 -39.69
CA ALA A 74 -6.77 -9.02 -39.17
C ALA A 74 -7.81 -8.43 -38.19
N THR A 75 -9.09 -8.69 -38.44
CA THR A 75 -10.22 -8.30 -37.59
C THR A 75 -10.21 -9.01 -36.23
N ALA A 76 -9.81 -10.28 -36.15
CA ALA A 76 -9.71 -11.00 -34.89
C ALA A 76 -8.53 -10.51 -34.04
N TYR A 77 -7.41 -10.18 -34.69
CA TYR A 77 -6.25 -9.57 -34.01
C TYR A 77 -6.61 -8.19 -33.44
N LEU A 78 -7.30 -7.36 -34.22
CA LEU A 78 -7.80 -6.05 -33.76
C LEU A 78 -8.86 -6.18 -32.66
N ALA A 79 -9.71 -7.22 -32.70
CA ALA A 79 -10.68 -7.50 -31.65
C ALA A 79 -10.02 -7.90 -30.31
N VAL A 80 -8.96 -8.73 -30.36
CA VAL A 80 -8.18 -9.10 -29.16
C VAL A 80 -7.44 -7.87 -28.61
N MET A 81 -6.87 -7.02 -29.48
CA MET A 81 -6.27 -5.76 -29.06
C MET A 81 -7.30 -4.84 -28.38
N ALA A 82 -8.49 -4.67 -28.97
CA ALA A 82 -9.57 -3.89 -28.37
C ALA A 82 -10.02 -4.45 -27.01
N GLN A 83 -10.02 -5.78 -26.84
CA GLN A 83 -10.38 -6.44 -25.59
C GLN A 83 -9.31 -6.26 -24.49
N HIS A 84 -8.02 -6.40 -24.81
CA HIS A 84 -6.93 -6.09 -23.90
C HIS A 84 -6.89 -4.60 -23.52
N MET A 85 -7.23 -3.72 -24.45
CA MET A 85 -7.31 -2.28 -24.19
C MET A 85 -8.52 -1.90 -23.34
N ALA A 86 -9.66 -2.57 -23.51
CA ALA A 86 -10.81 -2.41 -22.61
C ALA A 86 -10.50 -2.88 -21.18
N LEU A 87 -9.72 -3.96 -21.03
CA LEU A 87 -9.19 -4.40 -19.73
C LEU A 87 -8.24 -3.37 -19.11
N ASP A 88 -7.33 -2.78 -19.90
CA ASP A 88 -6.43 -1.73 -19.42
C ASP A 88 -7.15 -0.40 -19.13
N ALA A 89 -8.20 -0.08 -19.86
CA ALA A 89 -9.09 1.05 -19.60
C ALA A 89 -9.92 0.81 -18.33
N HIS A 90 -10.40 -0.41 -18.09
CA HIS A 90 -11.07 -0.79 -16.84
C HIS A 90 -10.12 -0.73 -15.64
N ARG A 91 -8.86 -1.17 -15.80
CA ARG A 91 -7.80 -1.01 -14.80
C ARG A 91 -7.41 0.46 -14.57
N ARG A 92 -7.42 1.29 -15.61
CA ARG A 92 -7.27 2.75 -15.48
C ARG A 92 -8.46 3.37 -14.80
N ARG A 93 -9.71 2.97 -15.10
CA ARG A 93 -10.91 3.43 -14.40
C ARG A 93 -10.96 2.96 -12.95
N GLN A 94 -10.50 1.76 -12.60
CA GLN A 94 -10.39 1.37 -11.19
C GLN A 94 -9.34 2.22 -10.46
N ARG A 95 -8.29 2.67 -11.13
CA ARG A 95 -7.34 3.67 -10.61
C ARG A 95 -7.93 5.08 -10.57
N HIS A 96 -8.69 5.49 -11.59
CA HIS A 96 -9.25 6.83 -11.74
C HIS A 96 -10.54 7.03 -10.95
N ALA A 97 -11.35 5.99 -10.72
CA ALA A 97 -12.51 5.98 -9.82
C ALA A 97 -12.06 5.99 -8.35
N ARG A 98 -10.85 5.47 -8.06
CA ARG A 98 -10.15 5.71 -6.80
C ARG A 98 -9.77 7.19 -6.62
N TYR A 99 -9.51 7.92 -7.71
CA TYR A 99 -9.27 9.37 -7.74
C TYR A 99 -10.56 10.24 -7.84
N LEU A 100 -11.64 9.75 -8.48
CA LEU A 100 -12.91 10.49 -8.63
C LEU A 100 -13.85 10.28 -7.44
N GLY A 101 -13.78 9.13 -6.75
CA GLY A 101 -14.29 9.02 -5.38
C GLY A 101 -13.52 9.95 -4.43
N GLU A 102 -12.26 10.23 -4.77
CA GLU A 102 -11.44 11.26 -4.14
C GLU A 102 -11.85 12.68 -4.52
N ALA A 103 -12.64 12.95 -5.56
CA ALA A 103 -13.12 14.31 -5.87
C ALA A 103 -14.26 14.74 -4.93
N ALA A 104 -15.19 13.83 -4.62
CA ALA A 104 -16.19 14.04 -3.56
C ALA A 104 -15.53 14.09 -2.17
N VAL A 105 -14.49 13.28 -1.97
CA VAL A 105 -13.67 13.34 -0.77
C VAL A 105 -12.72 14.54 -0.77
N HIS A 106 -12.32 15.14 -1.90
CA HIS A 106 -11.56 16.41 -1.99
C HIS A 106 -12.47 17.62 -1.79
N GLU A 107 -13.78 17.49 -2.03
CA GLU A 107 -14.77 18.51 -1.68
C GLU A 107 -15.14 18.46 -0.19
N GLN A 108 -15.04 17.28 0.45
CA GLN A 108 -15.20 17.11 1.91
C GLN A 108 -13.89 17.15 2.72
N LEU A 109 -12.74 16.95 2.07
CA LEU A 109 -11.38 17.19 2.59
C LEU A 109 -10.77 18.47 2.03
N ALA A 110 -11.56 19.31 1.35
CA ALA A 110 -11.15 20.68 1.07
C ALA A 110 -10.79 21.27 2.43
N PRO A 111 -9.49 21.53 2.70
CA PRO A 111 -9.15 22.25 3.91
C PRO A 111 -9.88 23.57 3.77
N SER A 112 -10.73 23.90 4.73
CA SER A 112 -11.14 25.29 4.92
C SER A 112 -9.91 26.06 5.39
N HIS A 113 -8.92 26.23 4.52
CA HIS A 113 -7.85 27.21 4.54
C HIS A 113 -7.39 27.29 3.08
N ALA A 114 -7.68 28.42 2.43
CA ALA A 114 -6.76 28.91 1.40
C ALA A 114 -5.33 28.80 1.98
N PRO A 115 -4.31 28.38 1.19
CA PRO A 115 -2.96 28.22 1.72
C PRO A 115 -2.62 29.46 2.53
N ASP A 116 -2.25 29.28 3.79
CA ASP A 116 -1.85 30.40 4.63
C ASP A 116 -0.79 31.20 3.86
N VAL A 117 -0.79 32.52 4.03
CA VAL A 117 0.18 33.40 3.34
C VAL A 117 1.59 32.87 3.56
N ALA A 118 1.86 32.28 4.73
CA ALA A 118 3.10 31.58 5.06
C ALA A 118 3.44 30.39 4.14
N ASP A 119 2.50 29.48 3.85
CA ASP A 119 2.74 28.31 3.00
C ASP A 119 2.94 28.70 1.53
N SER A 120 2.13 29.63 1.02
CA SER A 120 2.28 30.16 -0.35
C SER A 120 3.61 30.91 -0.54
N VAL A 121 4.13 31.55 0.52
CA VAL A 121 5.43 32.21 0.52
C VAL A 121 6.54 31.16 0.61
N MET A 122 6.39 30.12 1.42
CA MET A 122 7.36 29.01 1.52
C MET A 122 7.53 28.30 0.17
N TYR A 123 6.45 27.97 -0.54
CA TYR A 123 6.53 27.34 -1.86
C TYR A 123 7.15 28.25 -2.91
N ARG A 124 6.82 29.56 -2.89
CA ARG A 124 7.46 30.55 -3.78
C ARG A 124 8.96 30.68 -3.50
N GLN A 125 9.37 30.66 -2.24
CA GLN A 125 10.78 30.71 -1.85
C GLN A 125 11.54 29.44 -2.25
N ALA A 126 10.94 28.26 -2.08
CA ALA A 126 11.54 26.99 -2.51
C ALA A 126 11.74 26.92 -4.03
N LEU A 127 10.75 27.39 -4.80
CA LEU A 127 10.85 27.50 -6.26
C LEU A 127 11.94 28.48 -6.68
N ALA A 128 12.07 29.64 -6.01
CA ALA A 128 13.14 30.60 -6.29
C ALA A 128 14.55 30.01 -6.04
N VAL A 129 14.71 29.17 -5.00
CA VAL A 129 15.98 28.48 -4.74
C VAL A 129 16.30 27.48 -5.84
N LEU A 130 15.32 26.67 -6.26
CA LEU A 130 15.48 25.72 -7.36
C LEU A 130 15.84 26.42 -8.67
N GLU A 131 15.15 27.50 -8.98
CA GLU A 131 15.41 28.31 -10.17
C GLU A 131 16.82 28.89 -10.15
N SER A 132 17.27 29.46 -9.04
CA SER A 132 18.64 29.96 -8.90
C SER A 132 19.70 28.87 -9.04
N ALA A 133 19.43 27.67 -8.49
CA ALA A 133 20.34 26.53 -8.60
C ALA A 133 20.46 26.06 -10.05
N LEU A 134 19.34 25.93 -10.77
CA LEU A 134 19.31 25.57 -12.18
C LEU A 134 20.03 26.61 -13.06
N HIS A 135 19.89 27.91 -12.76
CA HIS A 135 20.60 28.96 -13.49
C HIS A 135 22.12 28.94 -13.25
N SER A 136 22.57 28.47 -12.08
CA SER A 136 24.01 28.36 -11.78
C SER A 136 24.69 27.15 -12.44
N LEU A 137 23.92 26.19 -12.98
CA LEU A 137 24.46 25.07 -13.73
C LEU A 137 24.97 25.51 -15.12
N PRO A 138 26.02 24.85 -15.65
CA PRO A 138 26.43 25.01 -17.04
C PRO A 138 25.26 24.75 -18.00
N GLU A 139 25.18 25.52 -19.09
CA GLU A 139 24.04 25.52 -20.02
C GLU A 139 23.68 24.12 -20.53
N ARG A 140 24.69 23.32 -20.91
CA ARG A 140 24.50 21.92 -21.35
C ARG A 140 23.92 21.03 -20.26
N CYS A 141 24.38 21.19 -19.03
CA CYS A 141 23.96 20.41 -17.87
C CYS A 141 22.51 20.74 -17.48
N ARG A 142 22.15 22.03 -17.48
CA ARG A 142 20.77 22.49 -17.33
C ARG A 142 19.86 21.95 -18.43
N ALA A 143 20.28 22.03 -19.69
CA ALA A 143 19.51 21.55 -20.83
C ALA A 143 19.23 20.05 -20.76
N ALA A 144 20.25 19.24 -20.43
CA ALA A 144 20.10 17.79 -20.26
C ALA A 144 19.14 17.44 -19.10
N PHE A 145 19.23 18.18 -17.99
CA PHE A 145 18.38 17.96 -16.82
C PHE A 145 16.90 18.28 -17.11
N ILE A 146 16.62 19.42 -17.76
CA ILE A 146 15.26 19.82 -18.14
C ILE A 146 14.67 18.82 -19.15
N ALA A 147 15.44 18.44 -20.16
CA ALA A 147 15.03 17.46 -21.16
C ALA A 147 14.60 16.13 -20.53
N HIS A 148 15.38 15.64 -19.56
CA HIS A 148 15.11 14.37 -18.93
C HIS A 148 13.97 14.44 -17.89
N ARG A 149 13.96 15.47 -17.03
CA ARG A 149 13.06 15.53 -15.86
C ARG A 149 11.76 16.29 -16.09
N VAL A 150 11.76 17.28 -16.97
CA VAL A 150 10.58 18.11 -17.27
C VAL A 150 9.91 17.65 -18.56
N GLN A 151 10.71 17.29 -19.57
CA GLN A 151 10.21 16.91 -20.90
C GLN A 151 10.11 15.38 -21.10
N GLY A 152 10.69 14.59 -20.21
CA GLY A 152 10.59 13.13 -20.23
C GLY A 152 11.39 12.43 -21.34
N GLU A 153 12.34 13.13 -21.98
CA GLU A 153 13.20 12.56 -23.02
C GLU A 153 14.13 11.47 -22.46
N ARG A 154 14.43 10.45 -23.29
CA ARG A 154 15.33 9.37 -22.90
C ARG A 154 16.79 9.82 -23.05
N GLN A 155 17.66 9.36 -22.15
CA GLN A 155 19.08 9.76 -22.11
C GLN A 155 19.84 9.58 -23.45
N PRO A 156 19.59 8.51 -24.25
CA PRO A 156 20.19 8.38 -25.57
C PRO A 156 19.74 9.46 -26.57
N GLU A 157 18.46 9.85 -26.54
CA GLU A 157 17.89 10.89 -27.41
C GLU A 157 18.46 12.28 -27.05
N ILE A 158 18.70 12.52 -25.76
CA ILE A 158 19.38 13.73 -25.24
C ILE A 158 20.85 13.78 -25.69
N ALA A 159 21.55 12.64 -25.65
CA ALA A 159 22.94 12.52 -26.07
C ALA A 159 23.12 12.85 -27.55
N GLU A 160 22.24 12.32 -28.40
CA GLU A 160 22.19 12.59 -29.83
C GLU A 160 21.87 14.08 -30.12
N ARG A 161 20.85 14.63 -29.46
CA ARG A 161 20.45 16.04 -29.61
C ARG A 161 21.52 17.04 -29.19
N LEU A 162 22.27 16.72 -28.13
CA LEU A 162 23.33 17.59 -27.59
C LEU A 162 24.70 17.31 -28.21
N GLY A 163 24.82 16.33 -29.11
CA GLY A 163 26.07 15.98 -29.78
C GLY A 163 27.16 15.47 -28.82
N VAL A 164 26.78 14.77 -27.74
CA VAL A 164 27.69 14.27 -26.71
C VAL A 164 27.47 12.78 -26.46
N SER A 165 28.45 12.11 -25.82
CA SER A 165 28.30 10.70 -25.45
C SER A 165 27.26 10.50 -24.33
N LEU A 166 26.61 9.33 -24.29
CA LEU A 166 25.68 8.95 -23.23
C LEU A 166 26.29 9.11 -21.83
N ASN A 167 27.55 8.68 -21.63
CA ASN A 167 28.28 8.85 -20.37
C ASN A 167 28.45 10.32 -19.97
N THR A 168 28.51 11.25 -20.95
CA THR A 168 28.59 12.68 -20.67
C THR A 168 27.24 13.22 -20.20
N VAL A 169 26.12 12.75 -20.79
CA VAL A 169 24.76 13.07 -20.34
C VAL A 169 24.50 12.54 -18.94
N GLU A 170 24.88 11.30 -18.65
CA GLU A 170 24.76 10.71 -17.31
C GLU A 170 25.54 11.52 -16.27
N ARG A 171 26.77 11.91 -16.60
CA ARG A 171 27.60 12.75 -15.72
C ARG A 171 26.97 14.12 -15.50
N ASP A 172 26.45 14.74 -16.55
CA ASP A 172 25.80 16.05 -16.48
C ASP A 172 24.50 15.96 -15.63
N LEU A 173 23.71 14.88 -15.75
CA LEU A 173 22.51 14.64 -14.92
C LEU A 173 22.84 14.41 -13.44
N ILE A 174 23.92 13.70 -13.14
CA ILE A 174 24.42 13.50 -11.77
C ILE A 174 24.86 14.85 -11.18
N GLN A 175 25.62 15.64 -11.94
CA GLN A 175 26.09 16.96 -11.50
C GLN A 175 24.93 17.93 -11.26
N ALA A 176 23.90 17.93 -12.12
CA ALA A 176 22.69 18.73 -11.95
C ALA A 176 21.93 18.32 -10.67
N SER A 177 21.74 17.02 -10.46
CA SER A 177 21.00 16.50 -9.30
C SER A 177 21.69 16.83 -7.99
N ALA A 178 23.01 16.65 -7.91
CA ALA A 178 23.81 17.00 -6.72
C ALA A 178 23.76 18.50 -6.40
N CYS A 179 23.82 19.36 -7.40
CA CYS A 179 23.75 20.81 -7.21
C CYS A 179 22.39 21.27 -6.67
N ILE A 180 21.30 20.68 -7.18
CA ILE A 180 19.93 20.99 -6.74
C ILE A 180 19.69 20.47 -5.32
N GLU A 181 20.17 19.27 -5.01
CA GLU A 181 20.09 18.67 -3.69
C GLU A 181 20.85 19.51 -2.65
N ASP A 182 22.08 19.93 -2.95
CA ASP A 182 22.86 20.85 -2.09
C ASP A 182 22.16 22.20 -1.88
N ALA A 183 21.52 22.75 -2.91
CA ALA A 183 20.77 24.01 -2.79
C ALA A 183 19.54 23.87 -1.88
N LEU A 184 18.77 22.77 -2.03
CA LEU A 184 17.63 22.46 -1.19
C LEU A 184 18.02 22.15 0.25
N HIS A 185 19.15 21.47 0.48
CA HIS A 185 19.67 21.19 1.82
C HIS A 185 20.11 22.46 2.55
N ARG A 186 20.77 23.38 1.84
CA ARG A 186 21.13 24.70 2.41
C ARG A 186 19.89 25.51 2.77
N TRP A 187 18.85 25.47 1.94
CA TRP A 187 17.58 26.14 2.21
C TRP A 187 16.83 25.53 3.41
N ARG A 188 16.83 24.20 3.57
CA ARG A 188 16.19 23.49 4.70
C ARG A 188 16.94 23.55 6.03
N GLY A 189 18.12 24.19 6.07
CA GLY A 189 18.88 24.40 7.31
C GLY A 189 19.63 23.17 7.85
N THR A 190 19.75 22.08 7.10
CA THR A 190 20.51 20.90 7.52
C THR A 190 22.00 21.11 7.29
N ARG A 191 22.77 21.49 8.31
CA ARG A 191 24.23 21.59 8.25
C ARG A 191 24.89 20.19 8.31
N HIS A 192 25.53 19.77 7.23
CA HIS A 192 26.66 18.84 7.27
C HIS A 192 27.82 19.46 6.49
N GLY A 193 29.01 19.47 7.10
CA GLY A 193 30.17 20.22 6.64
C GLY A 193 30.80 19.64 5.37
N SER A 194 30.92 20.47 4.33
CA SER A 194 31.80 20.22 3.19
C SER A 194 33.13 20.95 3.43
N ALA A 195 34.17 20.19 3.78
CA ALA A 195 35.54 20.70 3.83
C ALA A 195 36.06 20.98 2.41
N VAL A 196 36.65 22.15 2.26
CA VAL A 196 37.20 22.75 1.03
C VAL A 196 38.35 21.90 0.46
N ALA A 197 38.37 21.84 -0.88
CA ALA A 197 39.41 21.24 -1.70
C ALA A 197 40.82 21.80 -1.42
N ARG A 198 41.84 20.93 -1.53
CA ARG A 198 43.20 21.35 -1.91
C ARG A 198 43.79 20.39 -2.94
N HIS A 199 44.24 20.95 -4.05
CA HIS A 199 45.12 20.31 -5.04
C HIS A 199 46.59 20.50 -4.63
N ALA A 200 47.38 19.41 -4.70
CA ALA A 200 48.80 19.33 -5.08
C ALA A 200 49.23 17.87 -4.78
N GLY A 201 49.62 17.02 -5.73
CA GLY A 201 50.82 17.14 -6.55
C GLY A 201 51.85 16.08 -6.10
N ARG A 202 52.04 15.04 -6.92
CA ARG A 202 53.15 14.04 -6.90
C ARG A 202 53.41 13.27 -5.59
N ARG A 203 52.93 12.01 -5.54
CA ARG A 203 53.64 10.80 -5.02
C ARG A 203 52.75 9.57 -5.23
N ARG A 204 52.91 8.90 -6.38
CA ARG A 204 51.98 7.91 -6.96
C ARG A 204 52.33 6.42 -6.72
N SER A 205 53.23 6.05 -5.82
CA SER A 205 53.71 4.65 -5.76
C SER A 205 53.59 3.92 -4.41
N LEU A 206 52.91 4.47 -3.41
CA LEU A 206 52.66 3.77 -2.13
C LEU A 206 51.16 3.71 -1.70
N ALA A 207 50.28 4.48 -2.34
CA ALA A 207 48.85 4.48 -2.04
C ALA A 207 48.07 3.29 -2.66
N ALA A 208 48.66 2.58 -3.64
CA ALA A 208 47.99 1.49 -4.34
C ALA A 208 47.78 0.24 -3.48
N LEU A 209 48.58 0.04 -2.42
CA LEU A 209 48.41 -1.11 -1.50
C LEU A 209 47.54 -0.79 -0.27
N LEU A 210 47.35 0.49 0.08
CA LEU A 210 46.42 0.92 1.15
C LEU A 210 45.00 1.20 0.63
N GLY A 211 44.83 1.42 -0.69
CA GLY A 211 43.53 1.69 -1.32
C GLY A 211 42.57 0.50 -1.31
N VAL A 212 43.06 -0.73 -1.36
CA VAL A 212 42.22 -1.94 -1.30
C VAL A 212 41.69 -2.19 0.12
N ALA A 213 42.46 -1.86 1.15
CA ALA A 213 42.02 -1.95 2.55
C ALA A 213 41.06 -0.81 2.96
N GLY A 214 41.28 0.41 2.44
CA GLY A 214 40.44 1.57 2.71
C GLY A 214 39.04 1.50 2.06
N PHE A 215 38.92 1.00 0.83
CA PHE A 215 37.62 0.73 0.21
C PHE A 215 36.89 -0.46 0.85
N GLY A 216 37.62 -1.45 1.38
CA GLY A 216 37.04 -2.56 2.13
C GLY A 216 36.37 -2.12 3.44
N LEU A 217 36.99 -1.20 4.19
CA LEU A 217 36.45 -0.73 5.49
C LEU A 217 35.53 0.49 5.35
N GLY A 218 35.86 1.49 4.54
CA GLY A 218 34.99 2.66 4.31
C GLY A 218 33.76 2.32 3.45
N GLY A 219 33.91 1.43 2.47
CA GLY A 219 32.80 0.91 1.68
C GLY A 219 31.89 -0.01 2.48
N SER A 220 32.42 -0.83 3.40
CA SER A 220 31.59 -1.65 4.28
C SER A 220 30.87 -0.82 5.35
N LEU A 221 31.49 0.20 5.93
CA LEU A 221 30.81 1.14 6.84
C LEU A 221 29.74 1.96 6.11
N GLY A 222 30.02 2.47 4.92
CA GLY A 222 29.04 3.16 4.09
C GLY A 222 27.89 2.26 3.64
N TRP A 223 28.18 1.01 3.26
CA TRP A 223 27.17 -0.01 2.90
C TRP A 223 26.34 -0.46 4.10
N GLN A 224 26.96 -0.60 5.28
CA GLN A 224 26.28 -0.92 6.53
C GLN A 224 25.39 0.24 6.97
N GLN A 225 25.85 1.48 6.84
CA GLN A 225 25.07 2.67 7.15
C GLN A 225 23.92 2.88 6.14
N TRP A 226 24.13 2.59 4.86
CA TRP A 226 23.07 2.59 3.84
C TRP A 226 22.05 1.47 4.06
N ARG A 227 22.47 0.26 4.43
CA ARG A 227 21.56 -0.83 4.83
C ARG A 227 20.73 -0.43 6.05
N HIS A 228 21.37 0.11 7.08
CA HIS A 228 20.67 0.56 8.28
C HIS A 228 19.69 1.70 7.98
N TYR A 229 20.09 2.67 7.14
CA TYR A 229 19.21 3.72 6.63
C TYR A 229 18.01 3.11 5.90
N ARG A 230 18.23 2.20 4.95
CA ARG A 230 17.17 1.51 4.20
C ARG A 230 16.21 0.72 5.11
N ASP A 231 16.70 0.11 6.19
CA ASP A 231 15.91 -0.66 7.14
C ASP A 231 15.15 0.17 8.17
N THR A 232 15.55 1.43 8.38
CA THR A 232 14.93 2.36 9.35
C THR A 232 14.00 3.37 8.70
N HIS A 233 14.17 3.65 7.41
CA HIS A 233 13.34 4.62 6.70
C HIS A 233 11.98 4.04 6.36
N VAL A 234 10.95 4.62 6.98
CA VAL A 234 9.55 4.38 6.65
C VAL A 234 9.31 4.90 5.24
N GLN A 235 8.96 3.99 4.33
CA GLN A 235 8.65 4.32 2.94
C GLN A 235 7.19 4.72 2.77
N TRP A 236 6.33 4.19 3.62
CA TRP A 236 4.90 4.50 3.63
C TRP A 236 4.32 4.23 5.01
N GLN A 237 3.39 5.09 5.45
CA GLN A 237 2.67 4.92 6.71
C GLN A 237 1.23 5.38 6.59
N ALA A 238 0.33 4.76 7.35
CA ALA A 238 -1.04 5.19 7.51
C ALA A 238 -1.57 4.78 8.89
N GLY A 239 -2.50 5.56 9.43
CA GLY A 239 -3.22 5.23 10.65
C GLY A 239 -4.72 5.27 10.39
N TRP A 240 -5.44 4.27 10.89
CA TRP A 240 -6.89 4.20 10.77
C TRP A 240 -7.54 3.84 12.10
N SER A 241 -8.70 4.43 12.31
CA SER A 241 -9.60 4.08 13.41
C SER A 241 -11.01 3.86 12.87
N SER A 242 -11.72 2.94 13.51
CA SER A 242 -13.12 2.67 13.23
C SER A 242 -14.00 3.17 14.37
N LEU A 243 -15.18 3.66 14.02
CA LEU A 243 -16.17 4.09 15.00
C LEU A 243 -16.90 2.89 15.61
N ARG A 244 -17.67 3.16 16.66
CA ARG A 244 -18.58 2.20 17.28
C ARG A 244 -19.60 1.70 16.24
N GLY A 245 -19.82 0.39 16.21
CA GLY A 245 -20.69 -0.28 15.24
C GLY A 245 -20.17 -0.28 13.79
N GLN A 246 -19.00 0.28 13.50
CA GLN A 246 -18.48 0.40 12.15
C GLN A 246 -17.36 -0.62 11.90
N GLN A 247 -17.47 -1.39 10.82
CA GLN A 247 -16.37 -2.21 10.31
C GLN A 247 -15.86 -1.59 9.02
N VAL A 248 -14.53 -1.39 8.90
CA VAL A 248 -13.94 -0.66 7.77
C VAL A 248 -12.81 -1.46 7.15
N ARG A 249 -12.86 -1.63 5.82
CA ARG A 249 -11.81 -2.30 5.04
C ARG A 249 -10.89 -1.27 4.40
N HIS A 250 -9.59 -1.46 4.58
CA HIS A 250 -8.52 -0.67 3.99
C HIS A 250 -7.64 -1.55 3.10
N GLY A 251 -7.38 -1.11 1.87
CA GLY A 251 -6.39 -1.72 1.00
C GLY A 251 -5.00 -1.17 1.27
N LEU A 252 -4.00 -2.04 1.35
CA LEU A 252 -2.61 -1.69 1.61
C LEU A 252 -1.80 -1.61 0.29
N PRO A 253 -0.66 -0.90 0.26
CA PRO A 253 0.11 -0.66 -0.98
C PRO A 253 0.68 -1.92 -1.65
N ASP A 254 0.81 -3.01 -0.90
CA ASP A 254 1.33 -4.31 -1.35
C ASP A 254 0.24 -5.26 -1.86
N GLY A 255 -1.01 -4.81 -1.95
CA GLY A 255 -2.16 -5.65 -2.32
C GLY A 255 -2.81 -6.38 -1.14
N SER A 256 -2.18 -6.36 0.03
CA SER A 256 -2.78 -6.86 1.27
C SER A 256 -4.02 -6.02 1.66
N SER A 257 -4.91 -6.58 2.47
CA SER A 257 -6.03 -5.83 3.03
C SER A 257 -6.14 -5.99 4.55
N LEU A 258 -6.57 -4.90 5.18
CA LEU A 258 -6.85 -4.78 6.61
C LEU A 258 -8.35 -4.51 6.77
N LEU A 259 -9.04 -5.32 7.54
CA LEU A 259 -10.40 -5.07 7.99
C LEU A 259 -10.37 -4.77 9.49
N LEU A 260 -10.73 -3.55 9.87
CA LEU A 260 -10.88 -3.15 11.26
C LEU A 260 -12.28 -3.50 11.76
N ASP A 261 -12.34 -4.12 12.94
CA ASP A 261 -13.57 -4.31 13.70
C ASP A 261 -14.07 -2.97 14.27
N ALA A 262 -15.28 -2.92 14.84
CA ALA A 262 -15.79 -1.73 15.51
C ALA A 262 -14.89 -1.28 16.67
N LEU A 263 -14.78 0.04 16.88
CA LEU A 263 -13.97 0.64 17.96
C LEU A 263 -12.54 0.08 18.01
N SER A 264 -11.88 0.06 16.85
CA SER A 264 -10.53 -0.48 16.67
C SER A 264 -9.62 0.55 16.04
N SER A 265 -8.32 0.47 16.33
CA SER A 265 -7.32 1.40 15.81
C SER A 265 -6.04 0.66 15.45
N ALA A 266 -5.51 0.96 14.27
CA ALA A 266 -4.25 0.39 13.78
C ALA A 266 -3.40 1.43 13.06
N GLN A 267 -2.09 1.34 13.29
CA GLN A 267 -1.07 2.09 12.56
C GLN A 267 -0.25 1.12 11.72
N VAL A 268 -0.03 1.45 10.45
CA VAL A 268 0.71 0.63 9.50
C VAL A 268 1.91 1.39 9.01
N GLU A 269 3.08 0.74 9.01
CA GLU A 269 4.36 1.29 8.61
C GLU A 269 5.10 0.28 7.72
N TYR A 270 5.40 0.69 6.50
CA TYR A 270 6.12 -0.13 5.53
C TYR A 270 7.55 0.38 5.40
N PHE A 271 8.48 -0.55 5.55
CA PHE A 271 9.91 -0.36 5.39
C PHE A 271 10.38 -1.12 4.15
N ALA A 272 11.63 -0.88 3.75
CA ALA A 272 12.20 -1.55 2.58
C ALA A 272 12.34 -3.08 2.76
N THR A 273 12.38 -3.57 3.99
CA THR A 273 12.64 -4.99 4.35
C THR A 273 11.59 -5.62 5.26
N ARG A 274 10.59 -4.85 5.72
CA ARG A 274 9.53 -5.36 6.60
C ARG A 274 8.26 -4.52 6.51
N ARG A 275 7.12 -5.13 6.81
CA ARG A 275 5.81 -4.47 6.94
C ARG A 275 5.37 -4.62 8.39
N VAL A 276 5.10 -3.51 9.08
CA VAL A 276 4.73 -3.51 10.49
C VAL A 276 3.35 -2.91 10.66
N VAL A 277 2.50 -3.58 11.43
CA VAL A 277 1.20 -3.05 11.88
C VAL A 277 1.22 -3.02 13.40
N GLN A 278 0.88 -1.90 13.99
CA GLN A 278 0.61 -1.78 15.41
C GLN A 278 -0.91 -1.71 15.61
N LEU A 279 -1.50 -2.73 16.22
CA LEU A 279 -2.89 -2.73 16.65
C LEU A 279 -2.94 -2.18 18.08
N THR A 280 -3.35 -0.92 18.21
CA THR A 280 -3.38 -0.24 19.52
C THR A 280 -4.66 -0.54 20.30
N GLN A 281 -5.74 -0.89 19.60
CA GLN A 281 -7.02 -1.22 20.22
C GLN A 281 -7.89 -2.09 19.32
N GLY A 282 -8.68 -2.97 19.94
CA GLY A 282 -9.80 -3.66 19.29
C GLY A 282 -9.36 -4.88 18.51
N ALA A 283 -9.97 -5.10 17.34
CA ALA A 283 -9.68 -6.27 16.52
C ALA A 283 -9.48 -5.91 15.06
N ALA A 284 -8.63 -6.71 14.40
CA ALA A 284 -8.33 -6.58 12.99
C ALA A 284 -8.24 -7.95 12.34
N PHE A 285 -8.70 -8.02 11.08
CA PHE A 285 -8.50 -9.16 10.21
C PHE A 285 -7.61 -8.77 9.03
N PHE A 286 -6.65 -9.62 8.72
CA PHE A 286 -5.63 -9.36 7.71
C PHE A 286 -5.71 -10.41 6.61
N GLU A 287 -5.71 -9.93 5.36
CA GLU A 287 -5.50 -10.75 4.16
C GLU A 287 -4.18 -10.30 3.56
N VAL A 288 -3.10 -11.00 3.90
CA VAL A 288 -1.74 -10.57 3.57
C VAL A 288 -1.27 -11.23 2.28
N GLU A 289 -0.86 -10.40 1.32
CA GLU A 289 -0.24 -10.88 0.10
C GLU A 289 1.17 -11.42 0.35
N ARG A 290 1.49 -12.52 -0.35
CA ARG A 290 2.72 -13.27 -0.11
C ARG A 290 3.93 -12.49 -0.58
N ASP A 291 4.82 -12.16 0.35
CA ASP A 291 6.10 -11.50 0.09
C ASP A 291 7.12 -12.02 1.12
N GLU A 292 8.07 -12.83 0.65
CA GLU A 292 9.09 -13.48 1.49
C GLU A 292 10.24 -12.53 1.84
N ASP A 293 10.48 -11.51 1.01
CA ASP A 293 11.54 -10.53 1.20
C ASP A 293 11.16 -9.48 2.24
N ARG A 294 9.86 -9.25 2.44
CA ARG A 294 9.33 -8.30 3.41
C ARG A 294 8.27 -8.94 4.31
N PRO A 295 8.66 -9.62 5.41
CA PRO A 295 7.71 -10.21 6.34
C PRO A 295 6.70 -9.19 6.88
N PHE A 296 5.45 -9.63 7.07
CA PHE A 296 4.38 -8.83 7.63
C PHE A 296 4.23 -9.13 9.11
N THR A 297 4.35 -8.11 9.96
CA THR A 297 4.41 -8.25 11.42
C THR A 297 3.35 -7.39 12.07
N VAL A 298 2.42 -8.01 12.80
CA VAL A 298 1.42 -7.31 13.62
C VAL A 298 1.87 -7.31 15.08
N GLN A 299 1.87 -6.16 15.72
CA GLN A 299 2.18 -5.98 17.13
C GLN A 299 0.90 -5.59 17.87
N ALA A 300 0.56 -6.32 18.93
CA ALA A 300 -0.61 -6.08 19.78
C ALA A 300 -0.27 -6.48 21.22
N GLY A 301 -0.40 -5.57 22.19
CA GLY A 301 -0.26 -5.86 23.63
C GLY A 301 0.95 -6.72 24.03
N GLY A 302 2.15 -6.40 23.51
CA GLY A 302 3.39 -7.16 23.78
C GLY A 302 3.54 -8.49 23.01
N VAL A 303 2.60 -8.81 22.12
CA VAL A 303 2.63 -9.98 21.24
C VAL A 303 2.95 -9.56 19.81
N ARG A 304 3.90 -10.26 19.19
CA ARG A 304 4.33 -10.08 17.81
C ARG A 304 3.88 -11.25 16.95
N VAL A 305 3.14 -10.97 15.90
CA VAL A 305 2.57 -11.94 14.97
C VAL A 305 3.20 -11.73 13.60
N THR A 306 4.08 -12.64 13.18
CA THR A 306 4.80 -12.55 11.89
C THR A 306 4.27 -13.56 10.89
N VAL A 307 4.03 -13.10 9.67
CA VAL A 307 3.48 -13.87 8.55
C VAL A 307 4.15 -13.50 7.24
N LEU A 308 4.08 -14.39 6.25
CA LEU A 308 4.60 -14.13 4.89
C LEU A 308 3.49 -13.88 3.88
N GLY A 309 2.37 -14.60 4.01
CA GLY A 309 1.17 -14.48 3.17
C GLY A 309 0.07 -15.37 3.73
N THR A 310 -0.78 -14.79 4.57
CA THR A 310 -1.76 -15.52 5.39
C THR A 310 -3.04 -14.73 5.56
N ARG A 311 -4.10 -15.45 5.95
CA ARG A 311 -5.38 -14.87 6.37
C ARG A 311 -5.57 -15.18 7.84
N PHE A 312 -5.65 -14.15 8.67
CA PHE A 312 -5.69 -14.32 10.13
C PHE A 312 -6.34 -13.12 10.81
N GLY A 313 -6.92 -13.37 11.99
CA GLY A 313 -7.46 -12.35 12.88
C GLY A 313 -6.56 -12.14 14.10
N VAL A 314 -6.46 -10.89 14.53
CA VAL A 314 -5.83 -10.50 15.80
C VAL A 314 -6.82 -9.64 16.57
N GLU A 315 -7.03 -9.97 17.84
CA GLU A 315 -7.87 -9.21 18.76
C GLU A 315 -7.06 -8.86 20.01
N LEU A 316 -7.01 -7.58 20.32
CA LEU A 316 -6.48 -7.00 21.54
C LEU A 316 -7.65 -6.60 22.43
N ALA A 317 -7.80 -7.29 23.55
CA ALA A 317 -8.83 -7.04 24.53
C ALA A 317 -8.22 -6.89 25.92
N THR A 318 -8.97 -6.27 26.83
CA THR A 318 -8.62 -6.27 28.25
C THR A 318 -9.13 -7.55 28.89
N GLY A 319 -8.22 -8.26 29.55
CA GLY A 319 -8.41 -9.51 30.23
C GLY A 319 -8.98 -9.39 31.64
N ALA A 320 -9.12 -10.54 32.29
CA ALA A 320 -9.56 -10.57 33.67
C ALA A 320 -8.52 -9.81 34.51
N GLN A 321 -8.99 -8.97 35.44
CA GLN A 321 -8.11 -8.16 36.30
C GLN A 321 -7.30 -7.07 35.57
N GLY A 322 -7.66 -6.72 34.33
CA GLY A 322 -7.09 -5.56 33.62
C GLY A 322 -5.81 -5.85 32.84
N GLN A 323 -5.38 -7.10 32.75
CA GLN A 323 -4.23 -7.51 31.95
C GLN A 323 -4.55 -7.44 30.45
N GLU A 324 -3.56 -7.29 29.57
CA GLU A 324 -3.80 -7.37 28.13
C GLU A 324 -3.98 -8.82 27.70
N ARG A 325 -5.03 -9.07 26.91
CA ARG A 325 -5.29 -10.36 26.27
C ARG A 325 -5.24 -10.21 24.77
N VAL A 326 -4.37 -11.00 24.15
CA VAL A 326 -4.23 -11.05 22.70
C VAL A 326 -4.72 -12.41 22.20
N THR A 327 -5.67 -12.40 21.28
CA THR A 327 -6.15 -13.61 20.62
C THR A 327 -5.80 -13.57 19.14
N VAL A 328 -5.09 -14.60 18.66
CA VAL A 328 -4.71 -14.78 17.27
C VAL A 328 -5.44 -16.01 16.73
N GLN A 329 -6.06 -15.90 15.55
CA GLN A 329 -6.77 -17.00 14.90
C GLN A 329 -6.38 -17.07 13.43
N VAL A 330 -5.99 -18.25 12.95
CA VAL A 330 -5.50 -18.44 11.57
C VAL A 330 -6.58 -19.07 10.71
N GLU A 331 -6.98 -18.38 9.64
CA GLU A 331 -7.88 -18.92 8.61
C GLU A 331 -7.11 -19.71 7.56
N SER A 332 -6.01 -19.15 7.06
CA SER A 332 -5.20 -19.78 6.02
C SER A 332 -3.72 -19.41 6.14
N GLY A 333 -2.86 -20.38 5.81
CA GLY A 333 -1.40 -20.25 5.84
C GLY A 333 -0.78 -20.56 7.21
N ARG A 334 0.38 -19.95 7.49
CA ARG A 334 1.18 -20.17 8.70
C ARG A 334 1.56 -18.87 9.37
N VAL A 335 1.34 -18.82 10.67
CA VAL A 335 1.55 -17.63 11.50
C VAL A 335 2.54 -17.97 12.61
N ARG A 336 3.58 -17.14 12.76
CA ARG A 336 4.49 -17.22 13.90
C ARG A 336 4.09 -16.17 14.93
N VAL A 337 3.83 -16.60 16.16
CA VAL A 337 3.51 -15.71 17.28
C VAL A 337 4.66 -15.75 18.28
N GLN A 338 5.11 -14.58 18.71
CA GLN A 338 6.14 -14.38 19.73
C GLN A 338 5.57 -13.48 20.83
N SER A 339 5.80 -13.83 22.09
CA SER A 339 5.41 -12.98 23.23
C SER A 339 6.66 -12.47 23.93
N ASP A 340 6.76 -11.15 24.11
CA ASP A 340 7.86 -10.54 24.86
C ASP A 340 7.75 -10.88 26.37
N ALA A 341 6.52 -11.06 26.88
CA ALA A 341 6.25 -11.41 28.27
C ALA A 341 6.70 -12.84 28.63
N ASP A 342 6.64 -13.78 27.68
CA ASP A 342 7.05 -15.19 27.88
C ASP A 342 8.51 -15.43 27.44
N GLY A 343 9.40 -14.46 27.70
CA GLY A 343 10.83 -14.57 27.39
C GLY A 343 11.14 -14.73 25.90
N GLY A 344 10.24 -14.30 25.02
CA GLY A 344 10.41 -14.41 23.57
C GLY A 344 10.10 -15.79 22.99
N ARG A 345 9.36 -16.65 23.71
CA ARG A 345 8.94 -17.97 23.21
C ARG A 345 8.14 -17.83 21.90
N PHE A 346 8.38 -18.76 20.98
CA PHE A 346 7.70 -18.82 19.69
C PHE A 346 6.63 -19.91 19.64
N TYR A 347 5.50 -19.57 19.02
CA TYR A 347 4.41 -20.48 18.69
C TYR A 347 4.17 -20.42 17.19
N GLU A 348 4.04 -21.58 16.55
CA GLU A 348 3.67 -21.67 15.15
C GLU A 348 2.24 -22.17 15.03
N LEU A 349 1.41 -21.39 14.34
CA LEU A 349 -0.01 -21.66 14.13
C LEU A 349 -0.26 -21.92 12.65
N SER A 350 -0.97 -23.00 12.37
CA SER A 350 -1.48 -23.33 11.04
C SER A 350 -2.98 -23.00 10.95
N ALA A 351 -3.53 -23.07 9.74
CA ALA A 351 -4.97 -22.90 9.51
C ALA A 351 -5.84 -23.71 10.50
N GLY A 352 -6.86 -23.07 11.08
CA GLY A 352 -7.75 -23.65 12.10
C GLY A 352 -7.19 -23.62 13.53
N GLN A 353 -5.93 -23.22 13.71
CA GLN A 353 -5.35 -23.02 15.03
C GLN A 353 -5.46 -21.56 15.47
N GLY A 354 -5.58 -21.37 16.77
CA GLY A 354 -5.53 -20.07 17.41
C GLY A 354 -4.66 -20.11 18.67
N LEU A 355 -4.30 -18.94 19.15
CA LEU A 355 -3.55 -18.75 20.38
C LEU A 355 -4.16 -17.60 21.15
N ARG A 356 -4.47 -17.83 22.42
CA ARG A 356 -4.85 -16.81 23.38
C ARG A 356 -3.67 -16.59 24.32
N MET A 357 -3.19 -15.37 24.39
CA MET A 357 -2.13 -14.92 25.29
C MET A 357 -2.74 -13.99 26.33
N GLU A 358 -2.48 -14.24 27.61
CA GLU A 358 -2.88 -13.37 28.72
C GLU A 358 -1.68 -13.29 29.68
N GLY A 359 -0.97 -12.16 29.65
CA GLY A 359 0.34 -12.04 30.28
C GLY A 359 1.34 -13.07 29.73
N THR A 360 1.85 -13.94 30.61
CA THR A 360 2.77 -15.04 30.25
C THR A 360 2.06 -16.35 29.91
N VAL A 361 0.75 -16.42 30.13
CA VAL A 361 -0.01 -17.65 29.91
C VAL A 361 -0.44 -17.73 28.45
N ALA A 362 -0.01 -18.79 27.78
CA ALA A 362 -0.37 -19.12 26.41
C ALA A 362 -1.31 -20.31 26.36
N THR A 363 -2.51 -20.12 25.81
CA THR A 363 -3.48 -21.20 25.60
C THR A 363 -3.73 -21.37 24.10
N GLN A 364 -3.32 -22.50 23.55
CA GLN A 364 -3.67 -22.85 22.17
C GLN A 364 -5.14 -23.24 22.09
N THR A 365 -5.81 -22.72 21.07
CA THR A 365 -7.20 -23.03 20.76
C THR A 365 -7.27 -23.69 19.39
N ARG A 366 -8.23 -24.60 19.21
CA ARG A 366 -8.57 -25.13 17.89
C ARG A 366 -9.98 -24.67 17.58
N GLY A 367 -10.13 -24.03 16.43
CA GLY A 367 -11.41 -23.55 15.92
C GLY A 367 -11.64 -24.04 14.50
N ASP A 368 -12.83 -23.77 14.00
CA ASP A 368 -13.10 -23.90 12.58
C ASP A 368 -12.28 -22.83 11.82
N ALA A 369 -11.42 -23.26 10.91
CA ALA A 369 -10.54 -22.38 10.14
C ALA A 369 -11.34 -21.29 9.39
N GLY A 370 -12.56 -21.61 8.92
CA GLY A 370 -13.43 -20.65 8.24
C GLY A 370 -14.06 -19.58 9.13
N GLN A 371 -13.89 -19.68 10.45
CA GLN A 371 -14.53 -18.78 11.43
C GLN A 371 -13.56 -17.85 12.14
N ALA A 372 -12.30 -17.77 11.70
CA ALA A 372 -11.37 -16.77 12.22
C ALA A 372 -11.99 -15.38 12.12
N ALA A 373 -11.97 -14.61 13.21
CA ALA A 373 -12.65 -13.32 13.27
C ALA A 373 -14.15 -13.42 12.87
N SER A 374 -14.93 -14.24 13.60
CA SER A 374 -16.37 -14.47 13.35
C SER A 374 -17.21 -13.18 13.24
N TRP A 375 -16.74 -12.08 13.84
CA TRP A 375 -17.38 -10.77 13.80
C TRP A 375 -17.52 -10.21 12.38
N ARG A 376 -16.71 -10.66 11.42
CA ARG A 376 -16.83 -10.34 9.98
C ARG A 376 -18.16 -10.82 9.38
N HIS A 377 -18.74 -11.86 9.97
CA HIS A 377 -20.00 -12.46 9.55
C HIS A 377 -21.15 -12.08 10.49
N GLY A 378 -20.95 -11.07 11.34
CA GLY A 378 -21.98 -10.59 12.26
C GLY A 378 -22.16 -11.45 13.52
N GLU A 379 -21.20 -12.31 13.86
CA GLU A 379 -21.28 -13.20 15.02
C GLU A 379 -20.11 -13.00 15.99
N LEU A 380 -20.41 -12.98 17.29
CA LEU A 380 -19.42 -12.96 18.36
C LEU A 380 -19.45 -14.31 19.07
N VAL A 381 -18.28 -14.92 19.22
CA VAL A 381 -18.11 -16.21 19.89
C VAL A 381 -17.37 -16.01 21.19
N PHE A 382 -17.99 -16.43 22.29
CA PHE A 382 -17.43 -16.40 23.63
C PHE A 382 -17.16 -17.84 24.05
N ALA A 383 -15.89 -18.18 24.21
CA ALA A 383 -15.43 -19.49 24.68
C ALA A 383 -14.53 -19.26 25.89
N ASP A 384 -14.99 -19.71 27.06
CA ASP A 384 -14.34 -19.48 28.36
C ASP A 384 -14.07 -17.99 28.62
N ALA A 385 -15.05 -17.14 28.33
CA ALA A 385 -14.98 -15.70 28.58
C ALA A 385 -15.67 -15.35 29.90
N THR A 386 -15.36 -14.17 30.43
CA THR A 386 -16.13 -13.59 31.55
C THR A 386 -17.26 -12.70 31.03
N LEU A 387 -18.31 -12.49 31.84
CA LEU A 387 -19.40 -11.59 31.48
C LEU A 387 -18.89 -10.16 31.22
N GLY A 388 -17.90 -9.70 31.99
CA GLY A 388 -17.29 -8.39 31.78
C GLY A 388 -16.63 -8.26 30.40
N GLU A 389 -15.87 -9.26 29.98
CA GLU A 389 -15.27 -9.30 28.65
C GLU A 389 -16.32 -9.32 27.54
N ALA A 390 -17.38 -10.09 27.73
CA ALA A 390 -18.45 -10.20 26.76
C ALA A 390 -19.19 -8.87 26.57
N LEU A 391 -19.52 -8.19 27.67
CA LEU A 391 -20.16 -6.87 27.62
C LEU A 391 -19.23 -5.80 27.04
N ALA A 392 -17.93 -5.81 27.38
CA ALA A 392 -16.94 -4.92 26.80
C ALA A 392 -16.76 -5.14 25.28
N ARG A 393 -16.89 -6.39 24.82
CA ARG A 393 -16.87 -6.71 23.39
C ARG A 393 -18.16 -6.29 22.69
N LEU A 394 -19.32 -6.54 23.32
CA LEU A 394 -20.64 -6.18 22.78
C LEU A 394 -20.86 -4.67 22.74
N SER A 395 -20.33 -3.92 23.71
CA SER A 395 -20.44 -2.46 23.75
C SER A 395 -19.86 -1.82 22.50
N ARG A 396 -18.85 -2.45 21.86
CA ARG A 396 -18.30 -1.98 20.57
C ARG A 396 -19.34 -1.84 19.45
N TYR A 397 -20.45 -2.56 19.54
CA TYR A 397 -21.52 -2.55 18.53
C TYR A 397 -22.85 -1.99 19.04
N ALA A 398 -23.02 -1.87 20.35
CA ALA A 398 -24.21 -1.27 20.94
C ALA A 398 -24.11 0.26 20.89
N PRO A 399 -25.20 1.00 20.63
CA PRO A 399 -25.19 2.47 20.59
C PRO A 399 -25.01 3.13 21.97
N PHE A 400 -24.97 2.34 23.04
CA PHE A 400 -24.81 2.77 24.43
C PHE A 400 -23.84 1.82 25.13
N ASP A 401 -23.36 2.23 26.30
CA ASP A 401 -22.42 1.44 27.07
C ASP A 401 -23.10 0.30 27.82
N LEU A 402 -22.38 -0.82 27.87
CA LEU A 402 -22.74 -2.03 28.59
C LEU A 402 -21.71 -2.21 29.70
N GLN A 403 -22.16 -2.15 30.95
CA GLN A 403 -21.29 -2.28 32.11
C GLN A 403 -21.74 -3.43 32.99
N ALA A 404 -20.82 -4.05 33.71
CA ALA A 404 -21.12 -5.01 34.76
C ALA A 404 -20.56 -4.55 36.11
N THR A 405 -21.24 -4.88 37.19
CA THR A 405 -20.65 -4.72 38.53
C THR A 405 -19.46 -5.68 38.70
N PRO A 406 -18.49 -5.40 39.58
CA PRO A 406 -17.31 -6.24 39.75
C PRO A 406 -17.61 -7.71 40.08
N GLU A 407 -18.73 -7.99 40.73
CA GLU A 407 -19.21 -9.34 41.06
C GLU A 407 -19.76 -10.03 39.81
N ALA A 408 -20.67 -9.37 39.08
CA ALA A 408 -21.27 -9.90 37.86
C ALA A 408 -20.23 -10.10 36.75
N ALA A 409 -19.27 -9.19 36.63
CA ALA A 409 -18.23 -9.21 35.60
C ALA A 409 -17.40 -10.50 35.61
N ARG A 410 -17.28 -11.18 36.77
CA ARG A 410 -16.51 -12.42 36.93
C ARG A 410 -17.28 -13.68 36.56
N LEU A 411 -18.59 -13.58 36.31
CA LEU A 411 -19.39 -14.75 35.96
C LEU A 411 -18.91 -15.34 34.64
N PRO A 412 -18.68 -16.66 34.56
CA PRO A 412 -18.28 -17.30 33.31
C PRO A 412 -19.43 -17.24 32.31
N LEU A 413 -19.08 -16.97 31.06
CA LEU A 413 -20.00 -16.89 29.95
C LEU A 413 -19.40 -17.60 28.73
N SER A 414 -20.15 -18.56 28.21
CA SER A 414 -19.88 -19.16 26.91
C SER A 414 -21.13 -19.11 26.05
N GLY A 415 -20.94 -18.85 24.76
CA GLY A 415 -22.06 -18.76 23.82
C GLY A 415 -21.70 -18.04 22.55
N ARG A 416 -22.67 -17.99 21.63
CA ARG A 416 -22.58 -17.24 20.38
C ARG A 416 -23.67 -16.18 20.36
N VAL A 417 -23.32 -14.98 19.90
CA VAL A 417 -24.23 -13.84 19.85
C VAL A 417 -24.16 -13.23 18.46
N ARG A 418 -25.31 -13.08 17.81
CA ARG A 418 -25.40 -12.26 16.60
C ARG A 418 -25.35 -10.80 16.99
N ILE A 419 -24.45 -10.04 16.36
CA ILE A 419 -24.25 -8.61 16.61
C ILE A 419 -25.57 -7.83 16.46
N ALA A 420 -26.35 -8.16 15.43
CA ALA A 420 -27.68 -7.57 15.20
C ALA A 420 -28.67 -7.77 16.37
N ASN A 421 -28.48 -8.81 17.19
CA ASN A 421 -29.34 -9.16 18.32
C ASN A 421 -28.69 -8.88 19.68
N ALA A 422 -27.55 -8.17 19.72
CA ALA A 422 -26.79 -7.91 20.94
C ALA A 422 -27.67 -7.35 22.09
N HIS A 423 -28.55 -6.40 21.79
CA HIS A 423 -29.42 -5.78 22.79
C HIS A 423 -30.45 -6.76 23.38
N ALA A 424 -31.08 -7.59 22.55
CA ALA A 424 -32.02 -8.61 23.02
C ALA A 424 -31.31 -9.66 23.87
N TRP A 425 -30.08 -10.02 23.48
CA TRP A 425 -29.26 -10.97 24.22
C TRP A 425 -28.88 -10.46 25.62
N VAL A 426 -28.46 -9.19 25.75
CA VAL A 426 -28.16 -8.59 27.08
C VAL A 426 -29.39 -8.61 27.99
N ARG A 427 -30.58 -8.31 27.47
CA ARG A 427 -31.83 -8.36 28.25
C ARG A 427 -32.23 -9.78 28.65
N ALA A 428 -31.78 -10.79 27.93
CA ALA A 428 -32.05 -12.18 28.23
C ALA A 428 -31.08 -12.77 29.29
N LEU A 429 -29.98 -12.08 29.63
CA LEU A 429 -28.99 -12.56 30.60
C LEU A 429 -29.57 -13.02 31.95
N PRO A 430 -30.59 -12.38 32.55
CA PRO A 430 -31.20 -12.84 33.81
C PRO A 430 -31.82 -14.25 33.75
N HIS A 431 -32.13 -14.77 32.57
CA HIS A 431 -32.66 -16.13 32.40
C HIS A 431 -31.56 -17.20 32.42
N ALA A 432 -30.30 -16.81 32.18
CA ALA A 432 -29.17 -17.73 32.05
C ALA A 432 -28.12 -17.56 33.16
N LEU A 433 -28.00 -16.37 33.74
CA LEU A 433 -27.06 -16.04 34.81
C LEU A 433 -27.80 -15.36 35.97
N PRO A 434 -27.31 -15.49 37.22
CA PRO A 434 -27.88 -14.81 38.39
C PRO A 434 -27.53 -13.32 38.35
N VAL A 435 -28.14 -12.59 37.42
CA VAL A 435 -27.91 -11.15 37.19
C VAL A 435 -29.21 -10.40 36.98
N GLN A 436 -29.19 -9.09 37.25
CA GLN A 436 -30.25 -8.15 36.93
C GLN A 436 -29.72 -7.10 35.96
N VAL A 437 -30.54 -6.73 34.97
CA VAL A 437 -30.21 -5.68 34.00
C VAL A 437 -30.97 -4.41 34.38
N ARG A 438 -30.23 -3.33 34.68
CA ARG A 438 -30.78 -2.02 35.02
C ARG A 438 -30.41 -1.02 33.95
N ARG A 439 -31.32 -0.13 33.60
CA ARG A 439 -31.03 0.99 32.69
C ARG A 439 -30.42 2.13 33.49
N GLN A 440 -29.33 2.71 32.98
CA GLN A 440 -28.68 3.89 33.55
C GLN A 440 -29.29 5.17 32.98
N ALA A 441 -29.05 6.30 33.66
CA ALA A 441 -29.62 7.60 33.30
C ALA A 441 -29.14 8.13 31.94
N ASP A 442 -27.94 7.72 31.52
CA ASP A 442 -27.33 8.00 30.22
C ASP A 442 -27.86 7.11 29.08
N GLY A 443 -28.78 6.18 29.38
CA GLY A 443 -29.31 5.21 28.43
C GLY A 443 -28.52 3.91 28.32
N GLY A 444 -27.40 3.78 29.04
CA GLY A 444 -26.61 2.56 29.16
C GLY A 444 -27.34 1.44 29.90
N LEU A 445 -26.77 0.23 29.85
CA LEU A 445 -27.24 -0.93 30.62
C LEU A 445 -26.17 -1.37 31.60
N LEU A 446 -26.55 -1.45 32.88
CA LEU A 446 -25.75 -2.02 33.96
C LEU A 446 -26.27 -3.42 34.29
N VAL A 447 -25.38 -4.41 34.19
CA VAL A 447 -25.63 -5.79 34.60
C VAL A 447 -25.04 -6.00 36.00
N ALA A 448 -25.92 -6.13 36.99
CA ALA A 448 -25.53 -6.36 38.39
C ALA A 448 -25.80 -7.81 38.79
N ALA A 449 -25.05 -8.35 39.76
CA ALA A 449 -25.36 -9.67 40.30
C ALA A 449 -26.75 -9.65 40.97
N ALA A 450 -27.54 -10.70 40.76
CA ALA A 450 -28.76 -10.92 41.53
C ALA A 450 -28.33 -11.35 42.94
N GLY A 451 -28.67 -10.54 43.93
CA GLY A 451 -28.38 -10.81 45.34
C GLY A 451 -29.17 -11.98 45.91
#